data_AF-A0A850LRZ1-F1
#
_entry.id   AF-A0A850LRZ1-F1
#
_cell.length_a   1.000
_cell.length_b   1.000
_cell.length_c   1.000
_cell.angle_alpha   90.00
_cell.angle_beta   90.00
_cell.angle_gamma   90.00
#
_symmetry.space_group_name_H-M   'P 1'
#
loop_
_entity.id
_entity.type
_entity.pdbx_description
1 polymer ?
#
loop_
_entity_poly.entity_id
_entity_poly.type
_entity_poly.pdbx_seq_one_letter_code
_entity_poly.pdbx_strand_id
1 'polypeptide(L)' 'MGEAIPDGFDREAIILGQDFYGVVKSVAKVLGKEVVNTEIQITTELPDGSLFNNAYGLRFLIKDGKVAAIEILKRL' A
#
# COMPACT_ATOMS: atom_id res chain seq x y z
N MET A 1 -14.64 0.57 -10.20
CA MET A 1 -14.40 1.57 -9.16
C MET A 1 -13.93 0.80 -7.93
N GLY A 2 -12.77 1.15 -7.36
CA GLY A 2 -12.20 0.41 -6.23
C GLY A 2 -13.00 0.64 -4.95
N GLU A 3 -13.13 -0.39 -4.13
CA GLU A 3 -13.75 -0.28 -2.80
C GLU A 3 -12.95 0.69 -1.92
N ALA A 4 -13.66 1.55 -1.18
CA ALA A 4 -13.06 2.46 -0.22
C ALA A 4 -12.21 1.69 0.80
N ILE A 5 -11.09 2.27 1.23
CA ILE A 5 -10.24 1.66 2.27
C ILE A 5 -11.05 1.64 3.58
N PRO A 6 -11.02 0.54 4.37
CA PRO A 6 -11.75 0.46 5.64
C PRO A 6 -11.27 1.53 6.63
N ASP A 7 -12.19 2.02 7.47
CA ASP A 7 -11.86 2.99 8.51
C ASP A 7 -10.79 2.44 9.47
N GLY A 8 -9.87 3.31 9.86
CA GLY A 8 -8.74 2.95 10.73
C GLY A 8 -7.58 2.26 10.02
N PHE A 9 -7.59 2.24 8.68
CA PHE A 9 -6.49 1.72 7.88
C PHE A 9 -6.05 2.70 6.79
N ASP A 10 -4.74 2.71 6.52
CA ASP A 10 -4.14 3.27 5.33
C ASP A 10 -3.69 2.15 4.40
N ARG A 11 -3.69 2.38 3.09
CA ARG A 11 -3.06 1.46 2.14
C ARG A 11 -1.55 1.69 2.15
N GLU A 12 -0.79 0.62 2.40
CA GLU A 12 0.68 0.65 2.35
C GLU A 12 1.17 0.08 1.01
N ALA A 13 0.46 -0.90 0.44
CA ALA A 13 0.80 -1.50 -0.84
C ALA A 13 -0.36 -2.21 -1.53
N ILE A 14 -0.19 -2.53 -2.81
CA ILE A 14 -1.07 -3.38 -3.61
C ILE A 14 -0.24 -4.33 -4.47
N ILE A 15 -0.62 -5.60 -4.47
CA ILE A 15 -0.08 -6.65 -5.33
C ILE A 15 -1.05 -6.85 -6.49
N LEU A 16 -0.55 -6.68 -7.71
CA LEU A 16 -1.30 -6.86 -8.96
C LEU A 16 -0.57 -7.89 -9.83
N GLY A 17 -1.14 -9.08 -9.96
CA GLY A 17 -0.44 -10.18 -10.63
C GLY A 17 0.84 -10.56 -9.89
N GLN A 18 1.99 -10.34 -10.51
CA GLN A 18 3.31 -10.60 -9.93
C GLN A 18 4.01 -9.32 -9.43
N ASP A 19 3.42 -8.15 -9.70
CA ASP A 19 4.01 -6.87 -9.38
C ASP A 19 3.59 -6.40 -8.00
N PHE A 20 4.55 -5.84 -7.27
CA PHE A 20 4.33 -5.19 -5.99
C PHE A 20 4.41 -3.67 -6.15
N TYR A 21 3.33 -2.99 -5.78
CA TYR A 21 3.25 -1.53 -5.78
C TYR A 21 3.20 -1.02 -4.35
N GLY A 22 4.21 -0.27 -3.92
CA GLY A 22 4.31 0.29 -2.59
C GLY A 22 3.96 1.78 -2.56
N VAL A 23 3.45 2.25 -1.41
CA VAL A 23 3.33 3.69 -1.13
C VAL A 23 4.70 4.25 -0.77
N VAL A 24 5.19 5.17 -1.60
CA VAL A 24 6.44 5.89 -1.40
C VAL A 24 6.12 7.29 -0.89
N LYS A 25 6.67 7.65 0.28
CA LYS A 25 6.60 9.00 0.84
C LYS A 25 7.94 9.69 0.65
N SER A 26 7.96 10.74 -0.16
CA SER A 26 9.14 11.59 -0.34
C SER A 26 8.94 12.90 0.41
N VAL A 27 9.83 13.21 1.35
CA VAL A 27 9.84 14.48 2.09
C VAL A 27 10.93 15.37 1.50
N ALA A 28 10.54 16.50 0.93
CA ALA A 28 11.45 17.50 0.38
C ALA A 28 11.30 18.82 1.15
N LYS A 29 12.41 19.48 1.45
CA LYS A 29 12.40 20.81 2.07
C LYS A 29 12.64 21.88 1.02
N VAL A 30 11.60 22.63 0.65
CA VAL A 30 11.64 23.68 -0.36
C VAL A 30 11.45 25.02 0.32
N LEU A 31 12.47 25.89 0.27
CA LEU A 31 12.45 27.23 0.88
C LEU A 31 12.03 27.22 2.36
N GLY A 32 12.51 26.21 3.12
CA GLY A 32 12.19 26.06 4.53
C GLY A 32 10.85 25.37 4.83
N LYS A 33 10.01 25.12 3.82
CA LYS A 33 8.75 24.36 3.95
C LYS A 33 8.96 22.89 3.63
N GLU A 34 8.40 22.01 4.45
CA GLU A 34 8.34 20.59 4.14
C GLU A 34 7.20 20.33 3.15
N VAL A 35 7.53 19.63 2.07
CA VAL A 35 6.62 19.14 1.05
C VAL A 35 6.68 17.63 1.10
N VAL A 36 5.56 17.01 1.48
CA VAL A 36 5.41 15.56 1.50
C VAL A 36 4.66 15.16 0.23
N ASN A 37 5.33 14.38 -0.61
CA ASN A 37 4.70 13.75 -1.77
C ASN A 37 4.46 12.28 -1.46
N THR A 38 3.26 11.79 -1.77
CA THR A 38 2.87 10.39 -1.55
C THR A 38 2.41 9.82 -2.88
N GLU A 39 3.10 8.79 -3.35
CA GLU A 39 2.84 8.15 -4.63
C GLU A 39 2.80 6.62 -4.47
N ILE A 40 2.08 5.94 -5.35
CA ILE A 40 2.13 4.48 -5.47
C ILE A 40 3.03 4.16 -6.66
N GLN A 41 4.11 3.42 -6.40
CA GLN A 41 5.10 3.07 -7.42
C GLN A 41 5.39 1.57 -7.38
N ILE A 42 5.73 0.99 -8.54
CA ILE A 42 6.24 -0.38 -8.59
C ILE A 42 7.57 -0.43 -7.84
N THR A 43 7.75 -1.43 -6.98
CA THR A 43 9.00 -1.64 -6.27
C THR A 43 9.32 -3.12 -6.16
N THR A 44 10.60 -3.44 -6.31
CA THR A 44 11.15 -4.79 -6.09
C THR A 44 11.68 -4.95 -4.67
N GLU A 45 11.73 -3.88 -3.89
CA GLU A 45 12.22 -3.87 -2.52
C GLU A 45 11.07 -4.20 -1.56
N LEU A 46 10.88 -5.50 -1.35
CA LEU A 46 10.07 -6.00 -0.25
C LEU A 46 10.96 -6.13 0.99
N PRO A 47 10.57 -5.57 2.15
CA PRO A 47 11.30 -5.83 3.38
C PRO A 47 11.27 -7.33 3.70
N ASP A 48 12.43 -7.91 3.97
CA ASP A 48 12.53 -9.29 4.42
C ASP A 48 11.78 -9.46 5.76
N GLY A 49 10.75 -10.30 5.79
CA GLY A 49 10.01 -10.59 7.03
C GLY A 49 8.56 -11.02 6.82
N SER A 50 7.88 -11.35 7.93
CA SER A 50 6.44 -11.61 7.94
C SER A 50 5.66 -10.30 7.91
N LEU A 51 4.85 -10.11 6.87
CA LEU A 51 3.82 -9.07 6.81
C LEU A 51 2.67 -9.30 7.82
N PHE A 52 2.62 -10.49 8.43
CA PHE A 52 1.61 -10.90 9.41
C PHE A 52 1.96 -10.44 10.84
N ASN A 53 2.09 -9.13 11.04
CA ASN A 53 2.10 -8.58 12.40
C ASN A 53 0.78 -7.83 12.66
N ASN A 54 0.46 -7.56 13.93
CA ASN A 54 -0.83 -6.96 14.30
C ASN A 54 -1.07 -5.54 13.74
N ALA A 55 -0.05 -4.92 13.13
CA ALA A 55 -0.17 -3.60 12.51
C ALA A 55 -0.63 -3.66 11.05
N TYR A 56 -0.62 -4.83 10.41
CA TYR A 56 -1.01 -4.97 9.00
C TYR A 56 -2.15 -5.98 8.79
N GLY A 57 -3.02 -5.67 7.83
CA GLY A 57 -4.08 -6.54 7.34
C GLY A 57 -3.98 -6.74 5.83
N LEU A 58 -4.44 -7.89 5.35
CA LEU A 58 -4.56 -8.18 3.92
C LEU A 58 -6.02 -8.06 3.48
N ARG A 59 -6.28 -7.35 2.38
CA ARG A 59 -7.60 -7.29 1.74
C ARG A 59 -7.51 -7.87 0.34
N PHE A 60 -8.28 -8.93 0.08
CA PHE A 60 -8.41 -9.50 -1.26
C PHE A 60 -9.45 -8.71 -2.06
N LEU A 61 -9.06 -8.20 -3.22
CA LEU A 61 -10.00 -7.65 -4.18
C LEU A 61 -10.42 -8.77 -5.13
N ILE A 62 -11.68 -9.17 -5.07
CA ILE A 62 -12.24 -10.26 -5.87
C ILE A 62 -12.98 -9.70 -7.09
N LYS A 63 -12.67 -10.23 -8.26
CA LYS A 63 -13.38 -9.94 -9.51
C LYS A 63 -13.69 -11.26 -10.21
N ASP A 64 -14.95 -11.47 -10.57
CA ASP A 64 -15.42 -12.67 -11.28
C ASP A 64 -15.01 -13.99 -10.58
N GLY A 65 -15.06 -13.98 -9.24
CA GLY A 65 -14.68 -15.14 -8.41
C GLY A 65 -13.18 -15.41 -8.32
N LYS A 66 -12.33 -14.52 -8.85
CA LYS A 66 -10.87 -14.63 -8.82
C LYS A 66 -10.26 -13.47 -8.04
N VAL A 67 -9.09 -13.71 -7.43
CA VAL A 67 -8.29 -12.64 -6.82
C VAL A 67 -7.75 -11.77 -7.95
N ALA A 68 -8.22 -10.52 -8.02
CA ALA A 68 -7.73 -9.53 -8.97
C ALA A 68 -6.54 -8.76 -8.39
N ALA A 69 -6.52 -8.55 -7.09
CA ALA A 69 -5.45 -7.86 -6.37
C ALA A 69 -5.43 -8.25 -4.89
N ILE A 70 -4.31 -7.99 -4.23
CA ILE A 70 -4.19 -8.06 -2.77
C ILE A 70 -3.70 -6.71 -2.29
N GLU A 71 -4.43 -6.08 -1.38
CA GLU A 71 -3.98 -4.87 -0.71
C GLU A 71 -3.38 -5.19 0.64
N ILE A 72 -2.29 -4.48 0.97
CA ILE A 72 -1.68 -4.48 2.29
C ILE A 72 -2.10 -3.18 2.95
N LEU A 73 -2.84 -3.32 4.05
CA LEU A 73 -3.41 -2.23 4.81
C LEU A 73 -2.67 -2.10 6.14
N LYS A 74 -2.22 -0.90 6.47
CA LYS A 74 -1.61 -0.56 7.74
C LYS A 74 -2.66 0.02 8.67
N ARG A 75 -2.76 -0.49 9.89
CA ARG A 75 -3.63 0.08 10.93
C ARG A 75 -3.06 1.43 11.38
N LEU A 76 -3.93 2.43 11.47
CA LEU A 76 -3.62 3.76 11.99
C LEU A 76 -3.36 3.75 13.51
#